data_AF-A0A1S2MNX9-F1
#
_entry.id   AF-A0A1S2MNX9-F1
#
_cell.length_a   1.000
_cell.length_b   1.000
_cell.length_c   1.000
_cell.angle_alpha   90.00
_cell.angle_beta   90.00
_cell.angle_gamma   90.00
#
_symmetry.space_group_name_H-M   'P 1'
#
loop_
_entity.id
_entity.type
_entity.pdbx_description
1 polymer ?
#
loop_
_entity_poly.entity_id
_entity_poly.type
_entity_poly.pdbx_seq_one_letter_code
_entity_poly.pdbx_strand_id
1 'polypeptide(L)' 'MAAVNEVRDADLLKFQEPEYNRSEWTINANNKSGAGANTILVKDDGTVQIWNGPKTSIDH' A
#
# COMPACT_ATOMS: atom_id res chain seq x y z
N MET A 1 -27.34 -0.34 -5.49
CA MET A 1 -26.62 0.94 -5.62
C MET A 1 -25.14 0.61 -5.67
N ALA A 2 -24.46 0.88 -6.77
CA ALA A 2 -23.01 0.73 -6.86
C ALA A 2 -22.36 1.91 -6.11
N ALA A 3 -21.36 1.64 -5.29
CA ALA A 3 -20.58 2.69 -4.66
C ALA A 3 -19.88 3.51 -5.76
N VAL A 4 -20.30 4.76 -5.93
CA VAL A 4 -19.58 5.73 -6.76
C VAL A 4 -18.37 6.16 -5.94
N ASN A 5 -17.19 5.66 -6.31
CA ASN A 5 -15.94 6.16 -5.77
C ASN A 5 -15.71 7.53 -6.42
N GLU A 6 -16.21 8.60 -5.81
CA GLU A 6 -15.83 9.97 -6.18
C GLU A 6 -14.31 10.08 -5.95
N VAL A 7 -13.54 9.94 -7.02
CA VAL A 7 -12.09 10.12 -6.99
C VAL A 7 -11.80 11.62 -6.91
N ARG A 8 -12.02 12.19 -5.72
CA ARG A 8 -11.48 13.49 -5.36
C ARG A 8 -10.00 13.23 -5.05
N ASP A 9 -9.15 13.67 -5.97
CA ASP A 9 -7.69 13.51 -5.91
C ASP A 9 -7.20 12.07 -6.14
N ALA A 10 -7.25 11.60 -7.39
CA ALA A 10 -6.63 10.33 -7.82
C ALA A 10 -5.10 10.28 -7.57
N ASP A 11 -4.52 11.42 -7.24
CA ASP A 11 -3.10 11.70 -7.10
C ASP A 11 -2.61 11.69 -5.64
N LEU A 12 -3.42 11.25 -4.67
CA LEU A 12 -3.02 11.23 -3.26
C LEU A 12 -1.88 10.25 -2.98
N LEU A 13 -1.77 9.16 -3.76
CA LEU A 13 -0.78 8.11 -3.56
C LEU A 13 0.09 7.94 -4.81
N LYS A 14 1.41 7.93 -4.60
CA LYS A 14 2.38 7.49 -5.60
C LYS A 14 2.87 6.10 -5.22
N PHE A 15 2.50 5.11 -6.02
CA PHE A 15 3.00 3.75 -5.89
C PHE A 15 4.43 3.64 -6.44
N GLN A 16 5.26 2.90 -5.71
CA GLN A 16 6.57 2.47 -6.18
C GLN A 16 6.45 1.14 -6.92
N GLU A 17 7.50 0.75 -7.65
CA GLU A 17 7.55 -0.55 -8.32
C GLU A 17 7.36 -1.68 -7.29
N PRO A 18 6.41 -2.61 -7.50
CA PRO A 18 6.22 -3.75 -6.61
C PRO A 18 7.46 -4.63 -6.54
N GLU A 19 7.81 -5.05 -5.33
CA GLU A 19 8.90 -6.00 -5.10
C GLU A 19 8.32 -7.33 -4.61
N TYR A 20 8.66 -8.43 -5.29
CA TYR A 20 8.26 -9.76 -4.86
C TYR A 20 9.38 -10.45 -4.08
N ASN A 21 9.10 -10.88 -2.85
CA ASN A 21 10.02 -11.67 -2.05
C ASN A 21 9.24 -12.58 -1.09
N ARG A 22 9.81 -13.74 -0.72
CA ARG A 22 9.27 -14.63 0.33
C ARG A 22 7.75 -14.90 0.25
N SER A 23 7.22 -15.13 -0.95
CA SER A 23 5.78 -15.38 -1.20
C SER A 23 4.84 -14.21 -0.89
N GLU A 24 5.37 -12.98 -0.96
CA GLU A 24 4.60 -11.74 -0.86
C GLU A 24 5.08 -10.68 -1.86
N TRP A 25 4.12 -9.95 -2.43
CA TRP A 25 4.36 -8.70 -3.12
C TRP A 25 4.29 -7.55 -2.13
N THR A 26 5.34 -6.73 -2.09
CA THR A 26 5.39 -5.49 -1.34
C THR A 26 5.20 -4.31 -2.29
N ILE A 27 4.19 -3.50 -2.03
CA ILE A 27 3.88 -2.29 -2.81
C ILE A 27 3.91 -1.11 -1.86
N ASN A 28 4.98 -0.34 -1.93
CA ASN A 28 5.10 0.89 -1.17
C ASN A 28 4.37 2.03 -1.88
N ALA A 29 3.65 2.84 -1.13
CA ALA A 29 2.91 3.99 -1.63
C ALA A 29 3.16 5.19 -0.72
N ASN A 30 3.61 6.31 -1.29
CA ASN A 30 3.82 7.53 -0.51
C ASN A 30 2.68 8.51 -0.77
N ASN A 31 2.27 9.26 0.25
CA ASN A 31 1.39 10.39 0.05
C ASN A 31 2.11 11.45 -0.79
N LYS A 32 1.47 11.99 -1.82
CA LYS A 32 2.03 13.05 -2.67
C LYS A 32 2.36 14.32 -1.87
N SER A 33 1.69 14.55 -0.73
CA SER A 33 2.01 15.64 0.21
C SER A 33 3.33 15.46 0.97
N GLY A 34 3.98 14.30 0.85
CA GLY A 34 5.17 13.93 1.61
C GLY A 34 4.88 13.47 3.05
N ALA A 35 3.61 13.49 3.48
CA ALA A 35 3.21 13.07 4.81
C ALA A 35 2.61 11.65 4.80
N GLY A 36 3.37 10.70 5.34
CA GLY A 36 2.96 9.31 5.51
C GLY A 36 3.35 8.42 4.32
N ALA A 37 3.89 7.25 4.65
CA ALA A 37 4.07 6.14 3.73
C ALA A 37 2.98 5.09 4.04
N ASN A 38 2.55 4.36 3.04
CA ASN A 38 1.70 3.19 3.17
C ASN A 38 2.44 1.99 2.55
N THR A 39 2.27 0.82 3.13
CA THR A 39 2.74 -0.43 2.53
C THR A 39 1.56 -1.35 2.33
N ILE A 40 1.40 -1.85 1.10
CA ILE A 40 0.44 -2.89 0.76
C ILE A 40 1.23 -4.19 0.60
N LEU A 41 0.79 -5.24 1.27
CA LEU A 41 1.31 -6.60 1.12
C LEU A 41 0.24 -7.46 0.46
N VAL A 42 0.61 -8.18 -0.59
CA VAL A 42 -0.25 -9.16 -1.24
C VAL A 42 0.43 -10.52 -1.17
N LYS A 43 -0.18 -11.46 -0.46
CA LYS A 43 0.32 -12.85 -0.35
C LYS A 43 -0.13 -13.68 -1.53
N ASP A 44 0.55 -14.79 -1.78
CA ASP A 44 0.21 -15.73 -2.87
C ASP A 44 -1.21 -16.32 -2.76
N ASP A 45 -1.76 -16.39 -1.54
CA ASP A 45 -3.14 -16.84 -1.28
C ASP A 45 -4.21 -15.77 -1.58
N GLY A 46 -3.80 -14.59 -2.07
CA GLY A 46 -4.67 -13.46 -2.37
C GLY A 46 -5.00 -12.57 -1.16
N THR A 47 -4.48 -12.89 0.04
CA THR A 47 -4.64 -12.03 1.22
C THR A 47 -3.94 -10.69 1.01
N VAL A 48 -4.65 -9.59 1.30
CA VAL A 48 -4.13 -8.23 1.22
C VAL A 48 -4.05 -7.61 2.63
N GLN A 49 -2.91 -7.01 2.96
CA GLN A 49 -2.70 -6.26 4.20
C GLN A 49 -2.21 -4.84 3.89
N ILE A 50 -2.76 -3.84 4.59
CA ILE A 50 -2.43 -2.42 4.37
C ILE A 50 -1.91 -1.83 5.68
N TRP A 51 -0.77 -1.16 5.62
CA TRP A 51 -0.09 -0.52 6.75
C TRP A 51 0.00 0.99 6.52
N ASN A 52 -0.33 1.79 7.54
CA ASN A 52 -0.12 3.24 7.56
C ASN A 52 1.30 3.55 8.06
N GLY A 53 2.30 3.16 7.27
CA GLY A 53 3.73 3.38 7.51
C GLY A 53 4.56 2.43 6.67
N PRO A 54 5.89 2.65 6.54
CA PRO A 54 6.77 1.60 6.05
C PRO A 54 6.66 0.40 7.02
N LYS A 55 6.80 -0.82 6.51
CA LYS A 55 6.93 -2.03 7.33
C LYS A 55 8.27 -2.00 8.07
N THR A 56 8.44 -1.10 9.04
CA THR A 56 9.55 -1.11 9.99
C THR A 56 9.21 -2.17 11.03
N SER A 57 10.07 -3.18 11.11
CA SER A 57 10.17 -4.22 12.14
C SER A 57 9.05 -4.23 13.18
N ILE A 58 8.30 -5.32 13.22
CA ILE A 58 7.63 -5.75 14.44
C ILE A 58 8.74 -6.00 15.47
N ASP A 59 9.06 -4.99 16.28
CA ASP A 59 9.74 -5.20 17.54
C ASP A 59 8.71 -5.86 18.48
N HIS A 60 8.94 -7.15 18.68
CA HIS A 60 8.44 -8.08 19.70
C HIS A 60 6.91 -8.26 19.89
#